data_AF-A0A1Q3V7X4-F1
#
_entry.id   AF-A0A1Q3V7X4-F1
#
_cell.length_a   1.000
_cell.length_b   1.000
_cell.length_c   1.000
_cell.angle_alpha   90.00
_cell.angle_beta   90.00
_cell.angle_gamma   90.00
#
_symmetry.space_group_name_H-M   'P 1'
#
loop_
_entity.id
_entity.type
_entity.pdbx_description
1 polymer ?
#
loop_
_entity_poly.entity_id
_entity_poly.type
_entity_poly.pdbx_seq_one_letter_code
_entity_poly.pdbx_strand_id
1 'polypeptide(L)'
;MSPAPQPPRDDAWERFVVEHGHRAVGRDLAFILGLWVIPRDAWEAWKAQRVFPAAGYVPLASLKQALSIRSDKLSEYARLGYVPTALRCNPYGTGRHSTQFGTWYLAPQVAQQLVADRHAGRPMPWHGKPLAENLRATYRLWQQRKHSLSCRTCATIWGGKGVPASLEAYSVRYPPLAHGAKRHLTLPWMPGLTVSELARKAGCARSRMCRAIANGTLNALEQGGETYIAKTNATRWISRGCPVGDSDRSWISVATASKRYLFTAREIKGFIARGKLKWKTGTVGAMRGIVYVPWHQCAALRETIGFTEGEAARRASVPVPEFRAALAGVDWRGTGAIPLVTVQAVIKRLRSRPGVTIEEAAQLLGKDIAWVEGRIEDGTVRLLQRRWNANQRYLSEPMMRRLRDATGKPISIASLDEDHLRLGEAALEAGVTAATIINWANAGELERVQTRTGWHYPRSAVRARARLYWQRIRFQRARPPEWLSAEAGP
;
A
#
# COMPACT_ATOMS: atom_id res chain seq x y z
N MET A 1 21.61 -41.80 17.98
CA MET A 1 21.87 -42.68 19.13
C MET A 1 21.64 -44.08 18.64
N SER A 2 22.69 -44.89 18.54
CA SER A 2 22.53 -46.32 18.27
C SER A 2 21.87 -46.96 19.50
N PRO A 3 20.87 -47.85 19.32
CA PRO A 3 20.29 -48.55 20.46
C PRO A 3 21.38 -49.38 21.15
N ALA A 4 21.34 -49.43 22.48
CA ALA A 4 22.20 -50.31 23.26
C ALA A 4 22.02 -51.77 22.76
N PRO A 5 23.08 -52.59 22.76
CA PRO A 5 23.00 -53.97 22.29
C PRO A 5 21.88 -54.71 23.04
N GLN A 6 20.98 -55.33 22.28
CA GLN A 6 19.87 -56.10 22.83
C GLN A 6 20.42 -57.33 23.55
N PRO A 7 19.95 -57.64 24.77
CA PRO A 7 20.24 -58.94 25.38
C PRO A 7 19.63 -60.05 24.52
N PRO A 8 20.24 -61.24 24.46
CA PRO A 8 19.70 -62.37 23.71
C PRO A 8 18.31 -62.74 24.23
N ARG A 9 17.35 -62.92 23.31
CA ARG A 9 16.01 -63.44 23.62
C ARG A 9 16.12 -64.92 23.95
N ASP A 10 16.26 -65.20 25.24
CA ASP A 10 16.07 -66.54 25.79
C ASP A 10 14.67 -66.58 26.41
N ASP A 11 13.82 -67.48 25.93
CA ASP A 11 12.44 -67.66 26.42
C ASP A 11 12.39 -67.94 27.93
N ALA A 12 13.47 -68.51 28.48
CA ALA A 12 13.63 -68.73 29.91
C ALA A 12 13.82 -67.42 30.69
N TRP A 13 14.55 -66.46 30.11
CA TRP A 13 14.75 -65.13 30.70
C TRP A 13 13.47 -64.30 30.67
N GLU A 14 12.72 -64.32 29.56
CA GLU A 14 11.44 -63.60 29.45
C GLU A 14 10.41 -64.15 30.46
N ARG A 15 10.27 -65.48 30.60
CA ARG A 15 9.43 -66.09 31.65
C ARG A 15 9.87 -65.71 33.05
N PHE A 16 11.16 -65.76 33.34
CA PHE A 16 11.69 -65.41 34.65
C PHE A 16 11.32 -63.98 35.05
N VAL A 17 11.49 -63.02 34.14
CA VAL A 17 11.16 -61.60 34.38
C VAL A 17 9.65 -61.39 34.53
N VAL A 18 8.79 -62.12 33.81
CA VAL A 18 7.33 -62.04 33.96
C VAL A 18 6.87 -62.64 35.29
N GLU A 19 7.38 -63.81 35.67
CA GLU A 19 6.97 -64.54 36.89
C GLU A 19 7.55 -63.90 38.16
N HIS A 20 8.77 -63.36 38.08
CA HIS A 20 9.50 -62.81 39.22
C HIS A 20 9.69 -61.30 39.10
N GLY A 21 8.84 -60.60 38.33
CA GLY A 21 9.00 -59.19 37.94
C GLY A 21 9.18 -58.18 39.08
N HIS A 22 8.78 -58.53 40.30
CA HIS A 22 9.06 -57.73 41.50
C HIS A 22 10.55 -57.70 41.91
N ARG A 23 11.36 -58.65 41.41
CA ARG A 23 12.82 -58.74 41.61
C ARG A 23 13.63 -58.38 40.36
N ALA A 24 12.97 -58.23 39.21
CA ALA A 24 13.64 -57.86 37.97
C ALA A 24 14.00 -56.37 37.98
N VAL A 25 15.12 -56.01 37.33
CA VAL A 25 15.50 -54.60 37.17
C VAL A 25 14.46 -53.94 36.25
N GLY A 26 13.93 -52.77 36.59
CA GLY A 26 12.81 -52.15 35.87
C GLY A 26 13.03 -51.94 34.35
N ARG A 27 14.27 -51.99 33.87
CA ARG A 27 14.61 -51.99 32.43
C ARG A 27 14.19 -53.27 31.70
N ASP A 28 14.26 -54.41 32.38
CA ASP A 28 13.98 -55.75 31.82
C ASP A 28 12.46 -55.95 31.71
N LEU A 29 11.72 -55.52 32.74
CA LEU A 29 10.25 -55.50 32.73
C LEU A 29 9.71 -54.59 31.61
N ALA A 30 10.29 -53.40 31.45
CA ALA A 30 9.89 -52.47 30.40
C ALA A 30 10.17 -52.99 28.98
N PHE A 31 11.26 -53.73 28.80
CA PHE A 31 11.61 -54.36 27.52
C PHE A 31 10.56 -55.41 27.11
N ILE A 32 10.13 -56.27 28.04
CA ILE A 32 9.09 -57.28 27.80
C ILE A 32 7.72 -56.63 27.51
N LEU A 33 7.41 -55.52 28.17
CA LEU A 33 6.17 -54.77 27.95
C LEU A 33 6.19 -53.88 26.70
N GLY A 34 7.27 -53.88 25.91
CA GLY A 34 7.40 -53.05 24.71
C GLY A 34 7.49 -51.54 25.00
N LEU A 35 7.83 -51.16 26.23
CA LEU A 35 7.93 -49.77 26.66
C LEU A 35 9.32 -49.22 26.34
N TRP A 36 9.36 -48.06 25.68
CA TRP A 36 10.59 -47.34 25.41
C TRP A 36 11.08 -46.67 26.69
N VAL A 37 12.09 -47.24 27.34
CA VAL A 37 12.65 -46.71 28.59
C VAL A 37 14.05 -46.16 28.36
N ILE A 38 14.29 -44.96 28.88
CA ILE A 38 15.59 -44.29 28.85
C ILE A 38 16.22 -44.49 30.24
N PRO A 39 17.46 -45.02 30.33
CA PRO A 39 18.17 -45.09 31.60
C PRO A 39 18.23 -43.72 32.27
N ARG A 40 18.04 -43.67 33.60
CA ARG A 40 17.97 -42.41 34.35
C ARG A 40 19.19 -41.52 34.10
N ASP A 41 20.39 -42.09 34.09
CA ASP A 41 21.62 -41.33 33.88
C ASP A 41 21.71 -40.77 32.45
N ALA A 42 21.22 -41.52 31.46
CA ALA A 42 21.12 -41.04 30.08
C ALA A 42 20.06 -39.93 29.94
N TRP A 43 18.98 -40.02 30.70
CA TRP A 43 17.96 -38.96 30.80
C TRP A 43 18.51 -37.70 31.48
N GLU A 44 19.24 -37.84 32.59
CA GLU A 44 19.91 -36.73 33.28
C GLU A 44 20.97 -36.07 32.40
N ALA A 45 21.81 -36.86 31.71
CA ALA A 45 22.79 -36.36 30.76
C ALA A 45 22.13 -35.60 29.59
N TRP A 46 21.01 -36.12 29.07
CA TRP A 46 20.23 -35.43 28.04
C TRP A 46 19.59 -34.13 28.55
N LYS A 47 19.10 -34.10 29.80
CA LYS A 47 18.56 -32.88 30.42
C LYS A 47 19.66 -31.83 30.64
N ALA A 48 20.86 -32.26 31.03
CA ALA A 48 22.00 -31.37 31.25
C ALA A 48 22.45 -30.64 29.97
N GLN A 49 22.21 -31.21 28.77
CA GLN A 49 22.51 -30.57 27.48
C GLN A 49 21.49 -29.48 27.07
N ARG A 50 20.44 -29.25 27.87
CA ARG A 50 19.34 -28.33 27.53
C ARG A 50 19.69 -26.91 27.97
N VAL A 51 19.64 -25.98 27.02
CA VAL A 51 19.79 -24.56 27.32
C VAL A 51 18.41 -23.99 27.63
N PHE A 52 18.25 -23.47 28.85
CA PHE A 52 17.06 -22.78 29.29
C PHE A 52 17.23 -21.25 29.15
N PRO A 53 16.15 -20.52 28.87
CA PRO A 53 16.19 -19.06 28.91
C PRO A 53 16.36 -18.57 30.34
N ALA A 54 17.00 -17.42 30.52
CA ALA A 54 17.06 -16.76 31.83
C ALA A 54 15.66 -16.35 32.32
N ALA A 55 15.51 -16.16 33.63
CA ALA A 55 14.23 -15.79 34.23
C ALA A 55 13.65 -14.52 33.58
N GLY A 56 12.35 -14.54 33.26
CA GLY A 56 11.62 -13.42 32.65
C GLY A 56 11.81 -13.25 31.14
N TYR A 57 12.65 -14.05 30.48
CA TYR A 57 12.79 -13.99 29.03
C TYR A 57 11.50 -14.42 28.32
N VAL A 58 11.16 -13.66 27.28
CA VAL A 58 9.91 -13.83 26.53
C VAL A 58 10.16 -14.68 25.28
N PRO A 59 9.35 -15.73 25.03
CA PRO A 59 9.44 -16.51 23.81
C PRO A 59 9.14 -15.65 22.59
N LEU A 60 10.05 -15.62 21.61
CA LEU A 60 9.93 -14.81 20.40
C LEU A 60 8.65 -15.14 19.61
N ALA A 61 8.24 -16.41 19.59
CA ALA A 61 7.02 -16.86 18.91
C ALA A 61 5.74 -16.22 19.47
N SER A 62 5.73 -15.84 20.75
CA SER A 62 4.58 -15.18 21.38
C SER A 62 4.33 -13.76 20.86
N LEU A 63 5.36 -13.13 20.27
CA LEU A 63 5.26 -11.76 19.75
C LEU A 63 4.65 -11.70 18.34
N LYS A 64 4.42 -12.84 17.67
CA LYS A 64 3.92 -12.90 16.28
C LYS A 64 2.64 -12.08 16.08
N GLN A 65 1.66 -12.25 16.97
CA GLN A 65 0.37 -11.57 16.87
C GLN A 65 0.51 -10.06 17.10
N ALA A 66 1.20 -9.66 18.16
CA ALA A 66 1.44 -8.24 18.48
C ALA A 66 2.22 -7.52 17.35
N LEU A 67 3.17 -8.21 16.73
CA LEU A 67 3.95 -7.67 15.60
C LEU A 67 3.24 -7.75 14.25
N SER A 68 2.06 -8.38 14.19
CA SER A 68 1.31 -8.69 12.96
C SER A 68 2.09 -9.54 11.95
N ILE A 69 2.85 -10.52 12.43
CA ILE A 69 3.64 -11.46 11.62
C ILE A 69 2.97 -12.84 11.63
N ARG A 70 2.43 -13.25 10.48
CA ARG A 70 1.67 -14.52 10.35
C ARG A 70 2.58 -15.75 10.24
N SER A 71 3.77 -15.61 9.66
CA SER A 71 4.73 -16.70 9.39
C SER A 71 5.80 -16.87 10.48
N ASP A 72 6.54 -17.98 10.46
CA ASP A 72 7.65 -18.27 11.38
C ASP A 72 8.96 -17.51 11.10
N LYS A 73 8.88 -16.40 10.36
CA LYS A 73 10.05 -15.60 9.96
C LYS A 73 10.81 -14.96 11.12
N LEU A 74 10.19 -14.83 12.30
CA LEU A 74 10.87 -14.26 13.45
C LEU A 74 12.07 -15.11 13.89
N SER A 75 11.96 -16.44 13.89
CA SER A 75 13.10 -17.31 14.24
C SER A 75 14.18 -17.29 13.17
N GLU A 76 13.81 -17.09 11.90
CA GLU A 76 14.75 -16.87 10.80
C GLU A 76 15.54 -15.57 11.03
N TYR A 77 14.87 -14.45 11.37
CA TYR A 77 15.54 -13.18 11.68
C TYR A 77 16.42 -13.25 12.92
N ALA A 78 16.00 -13.99 13.94
CA ALA A 78 16.81 -14.22 15.14
C ALA A 78 18.07 -15.02 14.82
N ARG A 79 17.94 -16.10 14.03
CA ARG A 79 19.09 -16.88 13.53
C ARG A 79 20.10 -16.03 12.76
N LEU A 80 19.61 -15.04 12.00
CA LEU A 80 20.44 -14.10 11.24
C LEU A 80 21.02 -12.97 12.09
N GLY A 81 20.76 -12.92 13.40
CA GLY A 81 21.24 -11.87 14.29
C GLY A 81 20.54 -10.53 14.10
N TYR A 82 19.38 -10.49 13.43
CA TYR A 82 18.64 -9.24 13.18
C TYR A 82 17.73 -8.86 14.33
N VAL A 83 17.41 -9.80 15.21
CA VAL A 83 16.64 -9.54 16.42
C VAL A 83 17.63 -9.35 17.59
N PRO A 84 17.70 -8.15 18.19
CA PRO A 84 18.65 -7.87 19.27
C PRO A 84 18.43 -8.81 20.46
N THR A 85 19.52 -9.26 21.10
CA THR A 85 19.49 -10.10 22.32
C THR A 85 18.76 -11.45 22.19
N ALA A 86 18.46 -11.89 20.96
CA ALA A 86 17.78 -13.14 20.74
C ALA A 86 18.69 -14.32 21.11
N LEU A 87 18.25 -15.13 22.07
CA LEU A 87 18.96 -16.33 22.51
C LEU A 87 18.22 -17.57 22.00
N ARG A 88 18.97 -18.49 21.40
CA ARG A 88 18.46 -19.80 21.05
C ARG A 88 18.50 -20.69 22.29
N CYS A 89 17.34 -21.19 22.69
CA CYS A 89 17.20 -22.12 23.80
C CYS A 89 16.48 -23.38 23.33
N ASN A 90 16.61 -24.45 24.10
CA ASN A 90 16.06 -25.76 23.77
C ASN A 90 15.41 -26.38 25.03
N PRO A 91 14.48 -25.66 25.70
CA PRO A 91 13.84 -26.14 26.92
C PRO A 91 12.89 -27.31 26.61
N TYR A 92 12.84 -28.29 27.50
CA TYR A 92 11.87 -29.39 27.42
C TYR A 92 10.59 -29.07 28.22
N GLY A 93 9.48 -29.76 27.94
CA GLY A 93 8.24 -29.67 28.74
C GLY A 93 7.44 -28.37 28.64
N THR A 94 7.84 -27.43 27.77
CA THR A 94 7.16 -26.12 27.67
C THR A 94 5.85 -26.16 26.88
N GLY A 95 5.54 -27.25 26.17
CA GLY A 95 4.34 -27.39 25.33
C GLY A 95 4.28 -26.44 24.13
N ARG A 96 5.34 -25.69 23.85
CA ARG A 96 5.38 -24.65 22.80
C ARG A 96 5.93 -25.21 21.50
N HIS A 97 5.36 -24.76 20.38
CA HIS A 97 5.85 -25.11 19.05
C HIS A 97 7.26 -24.56 18.81
N SER A 98 8.21 -25.46 18.52
CA SER A 98 9.54 -25.10 18.02
C SER A 98 9.50 -25.00 16.50
N THR A 99 10.20 -24.01 15.94
CA THR A 99 10.38 -23.91 14.49
C THR A 99 11.58 -24.76 14.03
N GLN A 100 11.76 -24.94 12.72
CA GLN A 100 12.98 -25.57 12.16
C GLN A 100 14.28 -24.84 12.56
N PHE A 101 14.19 -23.55 12.89
CA PHE A 101 15.32 -22.75 13.35
C PHE A 101 15.51 -22.77 14.87
N GLY A 102 14.77 -23.62 15.58
CA GLY A 102 14.79 -23.74 17.04
C GLY A 102 13.78 -22.81 17.75
N THR A 103 13.90 -22.78 19.08
CA THR A 103 13.09 -21.92 19.95
C THR A 103 13.93 -20.74 20.41
N TRP A 104 13.40 -19.53 20.24
CA TRP A 104 14.13 -18.30 20.48
C TRP A 104 13.46 -17.49 21.58
N TYR A 105 14.27 -16.85 22.41
CA TYR A 105 13.86 -16.04 23.55
C TYR A 105 14.51 -14.66 23.51
N LEU A 106 13.83 -13.68 24.09
CA LEU A 106 14.28 -12.29 24.15
C LEU A 106 14.21 -11.76 25.58
N ALA A 107 15.08 -10.80 25.90
CA ALA A 107 14.92 -10.02 27.11
C ALA A 107 13.55 -9.30 27.10
N PRO A 108 12.81 -9.27 28.23
CA PRO A 108 11.47 -8.69 28.27
C PRO A 108 11.41 -7.21 27.84
N GLN A 109 12.44 -6.42 28.16
CA GLN A 109 12.54 -5.02 27.75
C GLN A 109 12.61 -4.87 26.23
N VAL A 110 13.39 -5.73 25.56
CA VAL A 110 13.52 -5.72 24.10
C VAL A 110 12.22 -6.19 23.44
N ALA A 111 11.55 -7.19 24.01
CA ALA A 111 10.25 -7.65 23.53
C ALA A 111 9.18 -6.54 23.59
N GLN A 112 9.12 -5.81 24.70
CA GLN A 112 8.23 -4.64 24.86
C GLN A 112 8.58 -3.53 23.87
N GLN A 113 9.87 -3.22 23.70
CA GLN A 113 10.32 -2.19 22.77
C GLN A 113 9.94 -2.52 21.32
N LEU A 114 10.13 -3.78 20.87
CA LEU A 114 9.76 -4.20 19.51
C LEU A 114 8.27 -4.01 19.23
N VAL A 115 7.42 -4.32 20.21
CA VAL A 115 5.97 -4.14 20.11
C VAL A 115 5.61 -2.66 20.10
N ALA A 116 6.21 -1.86 20.98
CA ALA A 116 6.01 -0.41 21.04
C ALA A 116 6.44 0.28 19.73
N ASP A 117 7.61 -0.05 19.19
CA ASP A 117 8.11 0.47 17.92
C ASP A 117 7.18 0.10 16.76
N ARG A 118 6.61 -1.11 16.78
CA ARG A 118 5.66 -1.55 15.77
C ARG A 118 4.36 -0.73 15.83
N HIS A 119 3.82 -0.51 17.02
CA HIS A 119 2.63 0.33 17.21
C HIS A 119 2.87 1.79 16.83
N ALA A 120 4.09 2.29 17.04
CA ALA A 120 4.51 3.62 16.61
C ALA A 120 4.86 3.71 15.11
N GLY A 121 4.71 2.63 14.32
CA GLY A 121 5.01 2.61 12.89
C GLY A 121 6.50 2.69 12.54
N ARG A 122 7.39 2.49 13.50
CA ARG A 122 8.84 2.53 13.28
C ARG A 122 9.32 1.30 12.52
N PRO A 123 10.41 1.42 11.72
CA PRO A 123 10.98 0.28 11.03
C PRO A 123 11.50 -0.74 12.05
N MET A 124 11.15 -2.01 11.84
CA MET A 124 11.67 -3.12 12.67
C MET A 124 13.18 -3.32 12.45
N PRO A 125 13.92 -3.90 13.39
CA PRO A 125 15.37 -4.09 13.27
C PRO A 125 15.84 -4.91 12.06
N TRP A 126 14.98 -5.74 11.48
CA TRP A 126 15.22 -6.50 10.25
C TRP A 126 14.73 -5.81 8.98
N HIS A 127 14.10 -4.63 9.07
CA HIS A 127 13.58 -3.92 7.92
C HIS A 127 14.72 -3.44 7.01
N GLY A 128 14.62 -3.70 5.71
CA GLY A 128 15.65 -3.35 4.73
C GLY A 128 16.91 -4.21 4.78
N LYS A 129 17.07 -5.09 5.78
CA LYS A 129 18.24 -5.98 5.88
C LYS A 129 18.14 -7.09 4.84
N PRO A 130 19.22 -7.36 4.10
CA PRO A 130 19.24 -8.42 3.10
C PRO A 130 19.12 -9.80 3.76
N LEU A 131 18.38 -10.71 3.16
CA LEU A 131 18.39 -12.12 3.56
C LEU A 131 19.50 -12.83 2.80
N ALA A 132 20.56 -13.26 3.50
CA ALA A 132 21.77 -13.80 2.87
C ALA A 132 21.48 -15.03 1.98
N GLU A 133 20.59 -15.92 2.42
CA GLU A 133 20.15 -17.07 1.61
C GLU A 133 19.43 -16.63 0.32
N ASN A 134 18.54 -15.63 0.40
CA ASN A 134 17.88 -15.08 -0.78
C ASN A 134 18.87 -14.37 -1.71
N LEU A 135 19.86 -13.66 -1.18
CA LEU A 135 20.91 -13.05 -1.99
C LEU A 135 21.77 -14.11 -2.70
N ARG A 136 22.15 -15.19 -2.02
CA ARG A 136 22.85 -16.33 -2.66
C ARG A 136 22.00 -16.96 -3.76
N ALA A 137 20.71 -17.21 -3.50
CA ALA A 137 19.80 -17.77 -4.48
C ALA A 137 19.63 -16.85 -5.70
N THR A 138 19.41 -15.55 -5.48
CA THR A 138 19.25 -14.58 -6.56
C THR A 138 20.56 -14.34 -7.32
N TYR A 139 21.72 -14.39 -6.65
CA TYR A 139 23.03 -14.30 -7.29
C TYR A 139 23.25 -15.49 -8.24
N ARG A 140 23.01 -16.72 -7.78
CA ARG A 140 23.09 -17.92 -8.64
C ARG A 140 22.15 -17.82 -9.84
N LEU A 141 20.90 -17.40 -9.60
CA LEU A 141 19.91 -17.24 -10.65
C LEU A 141 20.31 -16.17 -11.67
N TRP A 142 20.85 -15.04 -11.20
CA TRP A 142 21.38 -13.98 -12.05
C TRP A 142 22.59 -14.44 -12.86
N GLN A 143 23.53 -15.17 -12.25
CA GLN A 143 24.70 -15.73 -12.97
C GLN A 143 24.26 -16.68 -14.09
N GLN A 144 23.31 -17.58 -13.81
CA GLN A 144 22.75 -18.50 -14.82
C GLN A 144 22.04 -17.78 -15.95
N ARG A 145 21.41 -16.64 -15.65
CA ARG A 145 20.60 -15.85 -16.60
C ARG A 145 21.30 -14.56 -17.01
N LYS A 146 22.63 -14.52 -16.90
CA LYS A 146 23.39 -13.30 -17.15
C LYS A 146 23.16 -12.86 -18.60
N HIS A 147 22.67 -11.64 -18.76
CA HIS A 147 22.48 -11.06 -20.08
C HIS A 147 23.84 -10.75 -20.70
N SER A 148 23.88 -10.65 -22.02
CA SER A 148 25.09 -10.25 -22.73
C SER A 148 25.54 -8.84 -22.34
N LEU A 149 26.83 -8.56 -22.50
CA LEU A 149 27.45 -7.28 -22.13
C LEU A 149 26.83 -6.08 -22.88
N SER A 150 26.22 -6.33 -24.04
CA SER A 150 25.53 -5.34 -24.86
C SER A 150 24.09 -5.03 -24.43
N CYS A 151 23.57 -5.67 -23.37
CA CYS A 151 22.25 -5.37 -22.83
C CYS A 151 22.21 -3.96 -22.21
N ARG A 152 21.55 -3.02 -22.90
CA ARG A 152 21.42 -1.61 -22.46
C ARG A 152 20.80 -1.45 -21.06
N THR A 153 19.82 -2.28 -20.73
CA THR A 153 19.16 -2.24 -19.41
C THR A 153 20.11 -2.72 -18.31
N CYS A 154 20.87 -3.81 -18.53
CA CYS A 154 21.90 -4.23 -17.59
C CYS A 154 23.01 -3.18 -17.44
N ALA A 155 23.45 -2.55 -18.53
CA ALA A 155 24.41 -1.46 -18.49
C ALA A 155 23.88 -0.26 -17.68
N THR A 156 22.59 0.06 -17.79
CA THR A 156 21.94 1.12 -17.01
C THR A 156 21.85 0.75 -15.53
N ILE A 157 21.49 -0.50 -15.21
CA ILE A 157 21.36 -0.99 -13.83
C ILE A 157 22.71 -0.99 -13.11
N TRP A 158 23.75 -1.47 -13.79
CA TRP A 158 25.06 -1.60 -13.18
C TRP A 158 25.92 -0.33 -13.29
N GLY A 159 25.63 0.52 -14.27
CA GLY A 159 26.37 1.75 -14.55
C GLY A 159 27.81 1.50 -14.98
N GLY A 160 28.64 2.55 -14.91
CA GLY A 160 30.05 2.50 -15.35
C GLY A 160 30.94 1.54 -14.55
N LYS A 161 30.52 1.13 -13.33
CA LYS A 161 31.24 0.13 -12.53
C LYS A 161 31.10 -1.31 -13.06
N GLY A 162 30.27 -1.52 -14.08
CA GLY A 162 30.06 -2.83 -14.69
C GLY A 162 29.38 -3.85 -13.75
N VAL A 163 29.20 -5.07 -14.26
CA VAL A 163 28.58 -6.18 -13.53
C VAL A 163 29.39 -6.56 -12.28
N PRO A 164 28.75 -6.92 -11.15
CA PRO A 164 29.47 -7.41 -9.97
C PRO A 164 30.30 -8.65 -10.27
N ALA A 165 31.54 -8.70 -9.80
CA ALA A 165 32.45 -9.84 -9.99
C ALA A 165 32.28 -10.94 -8.93
N SER A 166 31.73 -10.61 -7.77
CA SER A 166 31.58 -11.54 -6.65
C SER A 166 30.20 -11.44 -5.98
N LEU A 167 29.89 -12.43 -5.13
CA LEU A 167 28.66 -12.45 -4.32
C LEU A 167 28.62 -11.27 -3.35
N GLU A 168 29.77 -10.88 -2.79
CA GLU A 168 29.91 -9.77 -1.86
C GLU A 168 29.57 -8.45 -2.55
N ALA A 169 30.16 -8.20 -3.72
CA ALA A 169 29.87 -7.03 -4.53
C ALA A 169 28.39 -6.99 -4.98
N TYR A 170 27.82 -8.14 -5.33
CA TYR A 170 26.41 -8.27 -5.66
C TYR A 170 25.50 -7.99 -4.46
N SER A 171 25.86 -8.50 -3.28
CA SER A 171 25.08 -8.38 -2.05
C SER A 171 24.96 -6.94 -1.56
N VAL A 172 25.94 -6.09 -1.87
CA VAL A 172 25.88 -4.64 -1.60
C VAL A 172 25.03 -3.92 -2.65
N ARG A 173 25.17 -4.29 -3.94
CA ARG A 173 24.60 -3.52 -5.05
C ARG A 173 23.18 -3.92 -5.43
N TYR A 174 22.76 -5.15 -5.18
CA TYR A 174 21.45 -5.67 -5.57
C TYR A 174 20.27 -5.22 -4.66
N PRO A 175 20.39 -5.20 -3.31
CA PRO A 175 19.30 -4.76 -2.43
C PRO A 175 18.72 -3.36 -2.73
N PRO A 176 19.51 -2.31 -3.02
CA PRO A 176 18.97 -0.98 -3.28
C PRO A 176 18.28 -0.84 -4.65
N LEU A 177 18.39 -1.84 -5.54
CA LEU A 177 17.78 -1.77 -6.86
C LEU A 177 16.24 -1.71 -6.79
N ALA A 178 15.65 -0.92 -7.68
CA ALA A 178 14.21 -0.89 -7.88
C ALA A 178 13.68 -2.27 -8.31
N HIS A 179 12.41 -2.56 -8.00
CA HIS A 179 11.80 -3.86 -8.29
C HIS A 179 11.89 -4.25 -9.78
N GLY A 180 11.70 -3.30 -10.70
CA GLY A 180 11.82 -3.54 -12.14
C GLY A 180 13.23 -3.95 -12.57
N ALA A 181 14.27 -3.33 -11.99
CA ALA A 181 15.66 -3.68 -12.25
C ALA A 181 16.00 -5.09 -11.75
N LYS A 182 15.56 -5.44 -10.53
CA LYS A 182 15.71 -6.80 -9.97
C LYS A 182 15.06 -7.85 -10.85
N ARG A 183 13.82 -7.59 -11.31
CA ARG A 183 13.10 -8.48 -12.22
C ARG A 183 13.86 -8.69 -13.52
N HIS A 184 14.39 -7.62 -14.12
CA HIS A 184 15.18 -7.71 -15.35
C HIS A 184 16.42 -8.62 -15.19
N LEU A 185 17.20 -8.45 -14.12
CA LEU A 185 18.40 -9.24 -13.87
C LEU A 185 18.14 -10.75 -13.71
N THR A 186 16.96 -11.11 -13.20
CA THR A 186 16.58 -12.53 -13.00
C THR A 186 15.78 -13.13 -14.15
N LEU A 187 15.45 -12.35 -15.19
CA LEU A 187 14.74 -12.86 -16.37
C LEU A 187 15.69 -13.61 -17.29
N PRO A 188 15.28 -14.76 -17.87
CA PRO A 188 16.05 -15.42 -18.92
C PRO A 188 16.37 -14.44 -20.05
N TRP A 189 17.61 -14.49 -20.55
CA TRP A 189 18.00 -13.66 -21.69
C TRP A 189 17.20 -14.07 -22.92
N MET A 190 16.37 -13.16 -23.42
CA MET A 190 15.58 -13.32 -24.64
C MET A 190 15.56 -11.99 -25.39
N PRO A 191 16.51 -11.74 -26.31
CA PRO A 191 16.61 -10.47 -27.03
C PRO A 191 15.40 -10.21 -27.95
N GLY A 192 14.69 -11.28 -28.35
CA GLY A 192 13.49 -11.19 -29.18
C GLY A 192 13.55 -12.18 -30.35
N LEU A 193 12.84 -11.85 -31.42
CA LEU A 193 12.96 -12.53 -32.72
C LEU A 193 13.81 -11.67 -33.65
N THR A 194 14.61 -12.29 -34.52
CA THR A 194 15.28 -11.55 -35.59
C THR A 194 14.27 -11.03 -36.60
N VAL A 195 14.67 -10.06 -37.43
CA VAL A 195 13.82 -9.54 -38.52
C VAL A 195 13.38 -10.68 -39.45
N SER A 196 14.28 -11.60 -39.79
CA SER A 196 13.98 -12.73 -40.67
C SER A 196 13.01 -13.72 -40.01
N GLU A 197 13.19 -14.03 -38.73
CA GLU A 197 12.28 -14.91 -37.99
C GLU A 197 10.88 -14.32 -37.87
N LEU A 198 10.78 -13.03 -37.57
CA LEU A 198 9.49 -12.36 -37.48
C LEU A 198 8.82 -12.27 -38.86
N ALA A 199 9.57 -11.96 -39.91
CA ALA A 199 9.07 -11.88 -41.29
C ALA A 199 8.41 -13.21 -41.70
N ARG A 200 9.11 -14.32 -41.44
CA ARG A 200 8.58 -15.67 -41.66
C ARG A 200 7.32 -15.94 -40.82
N LYS A 201 7.33 -15.65 -39.53
CA LYS A 201 6.18 -15.90 -38.63
C LYS A 201 4.97 -15.02 -38.94
N ALA A 202 5.19 -13.82 -39.48
CA ALA A 202 4.14 -12.89 -39.84
C ALA A 202 3.66 -13.03 -41.30
N GLY A 203 4.25 -13.95 -42.09
CA GLY A 203 3.90 -14.13 -43.49
C GLY A 203 4.13 -12.89 -44.35
N CYS A 204 5.18 -12.11 -44.11
CA CYS A 204 5.44 -10.88 -44.87
C CYS A 204 6.91 -10.71 -45.26
N ALA A 205 7.17 -9.90 -46.29
CA ALA A 205 8.51 -9.68 -46.80
C ALA A 205 9.41 -8.95 -45.79
N ARG A 206 10.69 -9.38 -45.70
CA ARG A 206 11.71 -8.75 -44.84
C ARG A 206 11.86 -7.23 -45.11
N SER A 207 11.74 -6.81 -46.37
CA SER A 207 11.80 -5.40 -46.78
C SER A 207 10.73 -4.53 -46.11
N ARG A 208 9.51 -5.07 -45.90
CA ARG A 208 8.42 -4.38 -45.18
C ARG A 208 8.79 -4.14 -43.72
N MET A 209 9.42 -5.12 -43.08
CA MET A 209 9.91 -4.97 -41.70
C MET A 209 11.08 -4.01 -41.59
N CYS A 210 12.06 -4.07 -42.50
CA CYS A 210 13.16 -3.11 -42.53
C CYS A 210 12.64 -1.68 -42.71
N ARG A 211 11.66 -1.47 -43.60
CA ARG A 211 10.98 -0.18 -43.77
C ARG A 211 10.27 0.27 -42.50
N ALA A 212 9.62 -0.66 -41.80
CA ALA A 212 8.95 -0.38 -40.53
C ALA A 212 9.91 -0.05 -39.39
N ILE A 213 11.09 -0.64 -39.36
CA ILE A 213 12.16 -0.29 -38.41
C ILE A 213 12.69 1.11 -38.75
N ALA A 214 13.00 1.36 -40.02
CA ALA A 214 13.53 2.63 -40.50
C ALA A 214 12.57 3.81 -40.26
N ASN A 215 11.28 3.65 -40.57
CA ASN A 215 10.26 4.68 -40.30
C ASN A 215 9.82 4.71 -38.82
N GLY A 216 10.29 3.75 -38.01
CA GLY A 216 10.10 3.71 -36.57
C GLY A 216 8.78 3.16 -36.05
N THR A 217 8.02 2.50 -36.90
CA THR A 217 6.79 1.78 -36.53
C THR A 217 7.07 0.41 -35.91
N LEU A 218 8.28 -0.11 -36.06
CA LEU A 218 8.77 -1.30 -35.39
C LEU A 218 10.04 -0.99 -34.59
N ASN A 219 9.96 -1.10 -33.27
CA ASN A 219 11.12 -0.95 -32.41
C ASN A 219 11.96 -2.23 -32.46
N ALA A 220 13.21 -2.06 -32.88
CA ALA A 220 14.23 -3.10 -32.88
C ALA A 220 15.46 -2.65 -32.08
N LEU A 221 16.20 -3.63 -31.60
CA LEU A 221 17.46 -3.49 -30.87
C LEU A 221 18.55 -4.14 -31.70
N GLU A 222 19.59 -3.39 -32.01
CA GLU A 222 20.78 -3.94 -32.65
C GLU A 222 21.74 -4.45 -31.57
N GLN A 223 22.13 -5.72 -31.70
CA GLN A 223 22.95 -6.39 -30.70
C GLN A 223 23.81 -7.48 -31.36
N GLY A 224 25.14 -7.34 -31.27
CA GLY A 224 26.08 -8.31 -31.85
C GLY A 224 26.02 -8.40 -33.39
N GLY A 225 25.71 -7.29 -34.07
CA GLY A 225 25.55 -7.26 -35.53
C GLY A 225 24.19 -7.75 -36.04
N GLU A 226 23.31 -8.23 -35.15
CA GLU A 226 21.96 -8.65 -35.50
C GLU A 226 20.89 -7.71 -34.95
N THR A 227 19.80 -7.57 -35.71
CA THR A 227 18.65 -6.74 -35.32
C THR A 227 17.54 -7.61 -34.74
N TYR A 228 17.27 -7.42 -33.45
CA TYR A 228 16.27 -8.15 -32.68
C TYR A 228 15.02 -7.30 -32.41
N ILE A 229 13.86 -7.96 -32.42
CA ILE A 229 12.57 -7.36 -32.14
C ILE A 229 12.01 -8.02 -30.89
N ALA A 230 11.82 -7.23 -29.83
CA ALA A 230 11.30 -7.72 -28.56
C ALA A 230 10.01 -8.56 -28.75
N LYS A 231 9.87 -9.65 -27.99
CA LYS A 231 8.74 -10.59 -28.13
C LYS A 231 7.36 -9.90 -28.11
N THR A 232 7.19 -8.91 -27.25
CA THR A 232 5.94 -8.11 -27.19
C THR A 232 5.66 -7.37 -28.48
N ASN A 233 6.70 -6.81 -29.12
CA ASN A 233 6.57 -6.16 -30.41
C ASN A 233 6.29 -7.20 -31.50
N ALA A 234 7.04 -8.29 -31.54
CA ALA A 234 6.82 -9.39 -32.46
C ALA A 234 5.39 -9.95 -32.43
N THR A 235 4.87 -10.26 -31.23
CA THR A 235 3.48 -10.73 -31.07
C THR A 235 2.48 -9.71 -31.59
N ARG A 236 2.69 -8.41 -31.33
CA ARG A 236 1.85 -7.36 -31.89
C ARG A 236 1.93 -7.32 -33.41
N TRP A 237 3.11 -7.46 -34.01
CA TRP A 237 3.29 -7.52 -35.47
C TRP A 237 2.45 -8.66 -36.05
N ILE A 238 2.58 -9.87 -35.50
CA ILE A 238 1.89 -11.06 -36.00
C ILE A 238 0.37 -10.89 -35.88
N SER A 239 -0.11 -10.34 -34.77
CA SER A 239 -1.54 -10.18 -34.54
C SER A 239 -2.21 -9.03 -35.29
N ARG A 240 -1.48 -7.95 -35.61
CA ARG A 240 -2.07 -6.68 -36.09
C ARG A 240 -1.48 -6.14 -37.39
N GLY A 241 -0.28 -6.58 -37.76
CA GLY A 241 0.47 -6.07 -38.90
C GLY A 241 1.54 -5.03 -38.53
N CYS A 242 1.50 -4.42 -37.33
CA CYS A 242 2.52 -3.47 -36.85
C CYS A 242 2.62 -3.35 -35.29
N PRO A 243 3.83 -3.40 -34.71
CA PRO A 243 4.11 -3.42 -33.27
C PRO A 243 4.02 -2.10 -32.53
N VAL A 244 4.14 -0.98 -33.23
CA VAL A 244 4.00 0.34 -32.65
C VAL A 244 3.29 1.23 -33.66
N GLY A 245 2.03 1.51 -33.35
CA GLY A 245 1.30 2.60 -33.99
C GLY A 245 0.56 2.22 -35.27
N ASP A 246 -0.33 1.23 -35.17
CA ASP A 246 -1.00 0.60 -36.32
C ASP A 246 -2.42 1.10 -36.60
N SER A 247 -2.67 2.38 -36.39
CA SER A 247 -3.85 3.02 -36.96
C SER A 247 -3.56 4.51 -37.09
N ASP A 248 -4.30 5.22 -37.93
CA ASP A 248 -4.32 6.69 -37.88
C ASP A 248 -4.51 7.21 -36.45
N ARG A 249 -5.17 6.43 -35.56
CA ARG A 249 -5.33 6.74 -34.13
C ARG A 249 -4.03 6.79 -33.32
N SER A 250 -2.93 6.22 -33.84
CA SER A 250 -1.63 6.20 -33.16
C SER A 250 -0.74 7.40 -33.50
N TRP A 251 -1.08 8.08 -34.59
CA TRP A 251 -0.44 9.30 -35.07
C TRP A 251 -1.39 10.45 -34.78
N ILE A 252 -0.98 11.34 -33.88
CA ILE A 252 -1.78 12.50 -33.55
C ILE A 252 -1.16 13.73 -34.19
N SER A 253 -2.01 14.65 -34.66
CA SER A 253 -1.52 15.93 -35.16
C SER A 253 -0.77 16.67 -34.07
N VAL A 254 0.15 17.55 -34.46
CA VAL A 254 0.87 18.44 -33.52
C VAL A 254 -0.12 19.21 -32.62
N ALA A 255 -1.28 19.63 -33.16
CA ALA A 255 -2.32 20.30 -32.39
C ALA A 255 -2.92 19.39 -31.30
N THR A 256 -3.24 18.14 -31.63
CA THR A 256 -3.77 17.16 -30.66
C THR A 256 -2.73 16.79 -29.61
N ALA A 257 -1.46 16.61 -30.01
CA ALA A 257 -0.36 16.35 -29.08
C ALA A 257 -0.15 17.53 -28.12
N SER A 258 -0.24 18.76 -28.62
CA SER A 258 -0.13 19.98 -27.82
C SER A 258 -1.21 20.03 -26.74
N LYS A 259 -2.48 19.73 -27.10
CA LYS A 259 -3.59 19.68 -26.13
C LYS A 259 -3.46 18.54 -25.13
N ARG A 260 -3.18 17.32 -25.59
CA ARG A 260 -3.20 16.11 -24.76
C ARG A 260 -2.04 16.02 -23.78
N TYR A 261 -0.85 16.42 -24.19
CA TYR A 261 0.38 16.33 -23.40
C TYR A 261 0.90 17.69 -22.93
N LEU A 262 0.09 18.74 -23.11
CA LEU A 262 0.38 20.12 -22.75
C LEU A 262 1.76 20.58 -23.26
N PHE A 263 2.10 20.19 -24.49
CA PHE A 263 3.22 20.79 -25.23
C PHE A 263 2.73 22.04 -25.98
N THR A 264 3.64 22.95 -26.30
CA THR A 264 3.43 23.96 -27.34
C THR A 264 3.82 23.37 -28.69
N ALA A 265 3.25 23.91 -29.77
CA ALA A 265 3.66 23.51 -31.12
C ALA A 265 5.16 23.75 -31.37
N ARG A 266 5.74 24.81 -30.78
CA ARG A 266 7.19 25.11 -30.86
C ARG A 266 8.04 24.04 -30.17
N GLU A 267 7.62 23.57 -28.99
CA GLU A 267 8.30 22.48 -28.28
C GLU A 267 8.31 21.21 -29.12
N ILE A 268 7.16 20.80 -29.66
CA ILE A 268 7.06 19.59 -30.50
C ILE A 268 7.95 19.70 -31.73
N LYS A 269 7.91 20.83 -32.45
CA LYS A 269 8.80 21.09 -33.60
C LYS A 269 10.28 21.03 -33.20
N GLY A 270 10.64 21.58 -32.05
CA GLY A 270 12.00 21.50 -31.51
C GLY A 270 12.43 20.08 -31.17
N PHE A 271 11.54 19.24 -30.65
CA PHE A 271 11.84 17.82 -30.39
C PHE A 271 11.98 17.01 -31.67
N ILE A 272 11.21 17.34 -32.70
CA ILE A 272 11.37 16.78 -34.04
C ILE A 272 12.75 17.14 -34.61
N ALA A 273 13.13 18.43 -34.59
CA ALA A 273 14.41 18.89 -35.11
C ALA A 273 15.62 18.24 -34.41
N ARG A 274 15.49 17.94 -33.11
CA ARG A 274 16.52 17.25 -32.31
C ARG A 274 16.46 15.72 -32.41
N GLY A 275 15.61 15.14 -33.26
CA GLY A 275 15.45 13.69 -33.40
C GLY A 275 14.84 12.99 -32.17
N LYS A 276 14.31 13.72 -31.19
CA LYS A 276 13.67 13.15 -29.98
C LYS A 276 12.25 12.66 -30.24
N LEU A 277 11.59 13.17 -31.28
CA LEU A 277 10.29 12.70 -31.74
C LEU A 277 10.39 12.32 -33.21
N LYS A 278 9.89 11.13 -33.54
CA LYS A 278 9.61 10.75 -34.93
C LYS A 278 8.39 11.54 -35.42
N TRP A 279 8.31 11.74 -36.73
CA TRP A 279 7.23 12.50 -37.35
C TRP A 279 6.94 12.00 -38.75
N LYS A 280 5.76 12.35 -39.27
CA LYS A 280 5.38 12.17 -40.68
C LYS A 280 4.48 13.29 -41.14
N THR A 281 4.42 13.54 -42.44
CA THR A 281 3.42 14.43 -43.04
C THR A 281 2.32 13.57 -43.67
N GLY A 282 1.06 13.89 -43.40
CA GLY A 282 -0.05 13.25 -44.09
C GLY A 282 -0.05 13.64 -45.58
N THR A 283 -0.38 12.69 -46.44
CA THR A 283 -0.25 12.83 -47.90
C THR A 283 -1.60 12.77 -48.65
N VAL A 284 -2.69 12.40 -47.97
CA VAL A 284 -3.99 12.09 -48.60
C VAL A 284 -5.14 12.84 -47.92
N GLY A 285 -6.07 13.38 -48.72
CA GLY A 285 -7.31 14.00 -48.24
C GLY A 285 -7.12 15.13 -47.22
N ALA A 286 -8.00 15.20 -46.21
CA ALA A 286 -7.94 16.18 -45.13
C ALA A 286 -6.68 16.06 -44.23
N MET A 287 -5.87 15.01 -44.41
CA MET A 287 -4.60 14.82 -43.69
C MET A 287 -3.41 15.44 -44.45
N ARG A 288 -3.59 15.84 -45.71
CA ARG A 288 -2.52 16.33 -46.58
C ARG A 288 -1.86 17.59 -45.98
N GLY A 289 -0.54 17.56 -45.83
CA GLY A 289 0.25 18.68 -45.30
C GLY A 289 0.26 18.80 -43.77
N ILE A 290 -0.50 17.98 -43.04
CA ILE A 290 -0.51 18.01 -41.58
C ILE A 290 0.65 17.17 -41.04
N VAL A 291 1.39 17.73 -40.08
CA VAL A 291 2.46 17.03 -39.35
C VAL A 291 1.86 16.20 -38.22
N TYR A 292 2.22 14.92 -38.20
CA TYR A 292 1.82 13.96 -37.18
C TYR A 292 3.02 13.46 -36.38
N VAL A 293 2.78 13.22 -35.10
CA VAL A 293 3.74 12.65 -34.16
C VAL A 293 3.14 11.43 -33.44
N PRO A 294 3.95 10.43 -33.05
CA PRO A 294 3.45 9.29 -32.30
C PRO A 294 3.05 9.69 -30.87
N TRP A 295 1.82 9.37 -30.46
CA TRP A 295 1.32 9.78 -29.14
C TRP A 295 2.11 9.16 -27.98
N HIS A 296 2.60 7.93 -28.15
CA HIS A 296 3.35 7.22 -27.12
C HIS A 296 4.75 7.82 -26.90
N GLN A 297 5.40 8.34 -27.95
CA GLN A 297 6.66 9.08 -27.81
C GLN A 297 6.42 10.42 -27.12
N CYS A 298 5.31 11.10 -27.44
CA CYS A 298 4.94 12.33 -26.72
C CYS A 298 4.69 12.05 -25.23
N ALA A 299 4.00 10.95 -24.91
CA ALA A 299 3.74 10.54 -23.53
C ALA A 299 5.05 10.23 -22.77
N ALA A 300 5.92 9.39 -23.35
CA ALA A 300 7.20 9.02 -22.74
C ALA A 300 8.12 10.23 -22.57
N LEU A 301 8.20 11.11 -23.58
CA LEU A 301 8.97 12.33 -23.51
C LEU A 301 8.45 13.24 -22.40
N ARG A 302 7.12 13.40 -22.28
CA ARG A 302 6.52 14.21 -21.22
C ARG A 302 6.80 13.64 -19.83
N GLU A 303 6.72 12.33 -19.66
CA GLU A 303 7.04 11.67 -18.39
C GLU A 303 8.51 11.88 -18.00
N THR A 304 9.41 11.90 -18.98
CA THR A 304 10.85 12.08 -18.76
C THR A 304 11.20 13.51 -18.34
N ILE A 305 10.57 14.52 -18.94
CA ILE A 305 10.88 15.94 -18.66
C ILE A 305 10.04 16.53 -17.52
N GLY A 306 8.81 16.05 -17.33
CA GLY A 306 7.82 16.62 -16.41
C GLY A 306 7.44 18.08 -16.70
N PHE A 307 6.97 18.79 -15.67
CA PHE A 307 6.76 20.23 -15.67
C PHE A 307 7.48 20.88 -14.50
N THR A 308 8.02 22.07 -14.72
CA THR A 308 8.33 22.98 -13.61
C THR A 308 7.04 23.55 -13.02
N GLU A 309 7.09 24.07 -11.79
CA GLU A 309 5.91 24.68 -11.14
C GLU A 309 5.37 25.87 -11.95
N GLY A 310 6.26 26.74 -12.45
CA GLY A 310 5.87 27.88 -13.28
C GLY A 310 5.26 27.47 -14.62
N GLU A 311 5.80 26.45 -15.28
CA GLU A 311 5.20 25.91 -16.50
C GLU A 311 3.83 25.30 -16.23
N ALA A 312 3.71 24.48 -15.17
CA ALA A 312 2.46 23.82 -14.82
C ALA A 312 1.35 24.82 -14.49
N ALA A 313 1.67 25.87 -13.70
CA ALA A 313 0.75 26.96 -13.40
C ALA A 313 0.29 27.69 -14.68
N ARG A 314 1.22 27.99 -15.60
CA ARG A 314 0.90 28.58 -16.91
C ARG A 314 -0.02 27.69 -17.75
N ARG A 315 0.20 26.37 -17.76
CA ARG A 315 -0.69 25.41 -18.46
C ARG A 315 -2.06 25.29 -17.80
N ALA A 316 -2.14 25.53 -16.49
CA ALA A 316 -3.39 25.59 -15.75
C ALA A 316 -4.09 26.95 -15.81
N SER A 317 -3.43 27.97 -16.37
CA SER A 317 -3.94 29.34 -16.51
C SER A 317 -4.26 30.01 -15.17
N VAL A 318 -3.44 29.77 -14.15
CA VAL A 318 -3.54 30.38 -12.82
C VAL A 318 -2.16 30.87 -12.34
N PRO A 319 -2.10 31.81 -11.39
CA PRO A 319 -0.85 32.18 -10.72
C PRO A 319 -0.20 31.00 -9.98
N VAL A 320 1.13 31.04 -9.82
CA VAL A 320 1.88 29.99 -9.13
C VAL A 320 1.39 29.72 -7.70
N PRO A 321 1.08 30.74 -6.85
CA PRO A 321 0.57 30.49 -5.50
C PRO A 321 -0.75 29.72 -5.49
N GLU A 322 -1.67 30.04 -6.40
CA GLU A 322 -2.96 29.35 -6.52
C GLU A 322 -2.80 27.91 -7.00
N PHE A 323 -1.90 27.69 -7.97
CA PHE A 323 -1.55 26.35 -8.43
C PHE A 323 -0.96 25.49 -7.30
N ARG A 324 -0.09 26.07 -6.46
CA ARG A 324 0.53 25.41 -5.30
C ARG A 324 -0.52 25.00 -4.26
N ALA A 325 -1.48 25.87 -3.97
CA ALA A 325 -2.59 25.53 -3.09
C ALA A 325 -3.42 24.36 -3.66
N ALA A 326 -3.68 24.37 -4.97
CA ALA A 326 -4.43 23.29 -5.62
C ALA A 326 -3.67 21.96 -5.69
N LEU A 327 -2.33 22.01 -5.77
CA LEU A 327 -1.43 20.85 -5.71
C LEU A 327 -1.46 20.15 -4.36
N ALA A 328 -1.58 20.89 -3.25
CA ALA A 328 -1.54 20.31 -1.89
C ALA A 328 -2.59 19.21 -1.66
N GLY A 329 -3.73 19.26 -2.35
CA GLY A 329 -4.75 18.22 -2.26
C GLY A 329 -4.58 17.06 -3.25
N VAL A 330 -3.53 17.03 -4.07
CA VAL A 330 -3.20 15.93 -4.99
C VAL A 330 -2.00 15.19 -4.38
N ASP A 331 -1.98 13.85 -4.41
CA ASP A 331 -0.92 13.01 -3.82
C ASP A 331 0.44 13.11 -4.53
N TRP A 332 0.92 14.32 -4.81
CA TRP A 332 2.23 14.57 -5.36
C TRP A 332 3.23 14.85 -4.23
N ARG A 333 4.25 14.00 -4.13
CA ARG A 333 5.21 13.98 -3.01
C ARG A 333 6.30 15.06 -3.08
N GLY A 334 6.16 16.05 -3.96
CA GLY A 334 7.06 17.22 -4.04
C GLY A 334 8.49 16.96 -4.53
N THR A 335 8.86 15.73 -4.87
CA THR A 335 10.22 15.40 -5.33
C THR A 335 10.31 15.41 -6.86
N GLY A 336 10.98 16.42 -7.43
CA GLY A 336 11.31 16.48 -8.86
C GLY A 336 10.28 17.22 -9.73
N ALA A 337 10.31 16.97 -11.04
CA ALA A 337 9.39 17.58 -11.99
C ALA A 337 7.95 17.06 -11.80
N ILE A 338 6.95 17.92 -12.00
CA ILE A 338 5.55 17.59 -11.80
C ILE A 338 5.08 16.70 -12.97
N PRO A 339 4.51 15.50 -12.71
CA PRO A 339 4.00 14.63 -13.77
C PRO A 339 2.77 15.21 -14.48
N LEU A 340 2.55 14.81 -15.74
CA LEU A 340 1.38 15.24 -16.53
C LEU A 340 0.05 14.90 -15.85
N VAL A 341 -0.05 13.71 -15.27
CA VAL A 341 -1.26 13.27 -14.57
C VAL A 341 -1.61 14.17 -13.40
N THR A 342 -0.61 14.69 -12.67
CA THR A 342 -0.78 15.63 -11.57
C THR A 342 -1.28 16.98 -12.08
N VAL A 343 -0.65 17.54 -13.12
CA VAL A 343 -1.09 18.81 -13.72
C VAL A 343 -2.51 18.69 -14.26
N GLN A 344 -2.84 17.60 -14.96
CA GLN A 344 -4.20 17.37 -15.46
C GLN A 344 -5.23 17.22 -14.32
N ALA A 345 -4.87 16.56 -13.22
CA ALA A 345 -5.72 16.47 -12.04
C ALA A 345 -5.97 17.84 -11.40
N VAL A 346 -4.94 18.68 -11.31
CA VAL A 346 -5.07 20.07 -10.83
C VAL A 346 -5.95 20.89 -11.78
N ILE A 347 -5.72 20.84 -13.09
CA ILE A 347 -6.57 21.52 -14.10
C ILE A 347 -8.02 21.06 -13.97
N LYS A 348 -8.27 19.75 -13.83
CA LYS A 348 -9.61 19.21 -13.64
C LYS A 348 -10.23 19.73 -12.33
N ARG A 349 -9.46 19.81 -11.25
CA ARG A 349 -9.90 20.36 -9.95
C ARG A 349 -10.21 21.85 -10.03
N LEU A 350 -9.39 22.64 -10.72
CA LEU A 350 -9.64 24.06 -10.93
C LEU A 350 -10.89 24.29 -11.80
N ARG A 351 -11.10 23.43 -12.81
CA ARG A 351 -12.27 23.50 -13.71
C ARG A 351 -13.54 22.90 -13.12
N SER A 352 -13.45 22.01 -12.14
CA SER A 352 -14.62 21.49 -11.44
C SER A 352 -15.22 22.61 -10.60
N ARG A 353 -16.22 23.31 -11.15
CA ARG A 353 -17.07 24.26 -10.43
C ARG A 353 -17.89 23.47 -9.39
N PRO A 354 -17.61 23.55 -8.07
CA PRO A 354 -18.20 22.61 -7.12
C PRO A 354 -19.61 23.01 -6.67
N GLY A 355 -20.06 24.21 -7.01
CA GLY A 355 -21.32 24.78 -6.55
C GLY A 355 -21.18 26.30 -6.45
N VAL A 356 -22.22 26.93 -5.91
CA VAL A 356 -22.32 28.39 -5.78
C VAL A 356 -22.19 28.80 -4.32
N THR A 357 -21.71 30.02 -4.07
CA THR A 357 -21.70 30.63 -2.74
C THR A 357 -23.13 30.98 -2.29
N ILE A 358 -23.29 31.42 -1.03
CA ILE A 358 -24.61 31.83 -0.52
C ILE A 358 -25.10 33.06 -1.29
N GLU A 359 -24.19 34.00 -1.55
CA GLU A 359 -24.40 35.24 -2.28
C GLU A 359 -24.78 34.95 -3.74
N GLU A 360 -24.03 34.10 -4.42
CA GLU A 360 -24.36 33.66 -5.78
C GLU A 360 -25.66 32.87 -5.83
N ALA A 361 -25.96 32.05 -4.81
CA ALA A 361 -27.22 31.32 -4.73
C ALA A 361 -28.43 32.26 -4.57
N ALA A 362 -28.31 33.25 -3.69
CA ALA A 362 -29.31 34.30 -3.48
C ALA A 362 -29.57 35.06 -4.77
N GLN A 363 -28.51 35.47 -5.46
CA GLN A 363 -28.58 36.15 -6.75
C GLN A 363 -29.25 35.28 -7.84
N LEU A 364 -28.85 34.01 -7.96
CA LEU A 364 -29.42 33.08 -8.94
C LEU A 364 -30.88 32.71 -8.69
N LEU A 365 -31.34 32.81 -7.44
CA LEU A 365 -32.71 32.49 -7.03
C LEU A 365 -33.60 33.74 -6.93
N GLY A 366 -33.04 34.94 -7.07
CA GLY A 366 -33.76 36.21 -6.88
C GLY A 366 -34.30 36.36 -5.46
N LYS A 367 -33.55 35.87 -4.46
CA LYS A 367 -33.90 35.94 -3.02
C LYS A 367 -32.83 36.72 -2.28
N ASP A 368 -33.15 37.15 -1.07
CA ASP A 368 -32.16 37.72 -0.16
C ASP A 368 -31.27 36.60 0.44
N ILE A 369 -30.12 37.01 0.97
CA ILE A 369 -29.17 36.11 1.63
C ILE A 369 -29.81 35.44 2.86
N ALA A 370 -30.59 36.21 3.64
CA ALA A 370 -31.26 35.75 4.86
C ALA A 370 -32.22 34.58 4.60
N TRP A 371 -32.89 34.55 3.44
CA TRP A 371 -33.77 33.46 3.05
C TRP A 371 -32.97 32.19 2.77
N VAL A 372 -31.81 32.29 2.11
CA VAL A 372 -30.93 31.14 1.87
C VAL A 372 -30.36 30.63 3.18
N GLU A 373 -29.98 31.52 4.10
CA GLU A 373 -29.53 31.17 5.46
C GLU A 373 -30.64 30.48 6.27
N GLY A 374 -31.87 31.00 6.25
CA GLY A 374 -33.02 30.36 6.88
C GLY A 374 -33.32 28.96 6.32
N ARG A 375 -33.03 28.70 5.04
CA ARG A 375 -33.11 27.36 4.42
C ARG A 375 -31.96 26.43 4.79
N ILE A 376 -30.85 26.97 5.26
CA ILE A 376 -29.76 26.18 5.85
C ILE A 376 -30.14 25.82 7.28
N GLU A 377 -30.71 26.76 8.03
CA GLU A 377 -31.14 26.58 9.42
C GLU A 377 -32.32 25.62 9.57
N ASP A 378 -33.33 25.72 8.71
CA ASP A 378 -34.49 24.81 8.70
C ASP A 378 -34.14 23.40 8.17
N GLY A 379 -32.92 23.21 7.68
CA GLY A 379 -32.37 21.94 7.19
C GLY A 379 -32.76 21.56 5.77
N THR A 380 -33.43 22.45 5.02
CA THR A 380 -33.77 22.22 3.60
C THR A 380 -32.51 21.93 2.78
N VAL A 381 -31.43 22.68 3.06
CA VAL A 381 -30.09 22.47 2.48
C VAL A 381 -29.02 22.52 3.55
N ARG A 382 -27.82 22.04 3.23
CA ARG A 382 -26.64 22.13 4.10
C ARG A 382 -25.49 22.74 3.32
N LEU A 383 -24.58 23.45 3.97
CA LEU A 383 -23.37 23.91 3.30
C LEU A 383 -22.36 22.76 3.19
N LEU A 384 -21.68 22.67 2.06
CA LEU A 384 -20.53 21.81 1.88
C LEU A 384 -19.26 22.63 2.06
N GLN A 385 -18.22 21.98 2.58
CA GLN A 385 -16.89 22.58 2.70
C GLN A 385 -15.93 21.89 1.73
N ARG A 386 -15.00 22.67 1.16
CA ARG A 386 -13.89 22.10 0.40
C ARG A 386 -12.90 21.49 1.38
N ARG A 387 -12.60 20.19 1.25
CA ARG A 387 -11.60 19.50 2.09
C ARG A 387 -10.21 20.15 2.09
N TRP A 388 -9.88 20.92 1.06
CA TRP A 388 -8.58 21.57 0.86
C TRP A 388 -8.62 23.10 1.01
N ASN A 389 -9.81 23.69 1.20
CA ASN A 389 -9.98 25.10 1.52
C ASN A 389 -11.17 25.24 2.47
N ALA A 390 -10.89 25.08 3.77
CA ALA A 390 -11.91 25.04 4.82
C ALA A 390 -12.73 26.34 4.93
N ASN A 391 -12.17 27.45 4.44
CA ASN A 391 -12.78 28.77 4.51
C ASN A 391 -13.84 29.00 3.42
N GLN A 392 -13.90 28.15 2.40
CA GLN A 392 -14.86 28.30 1.31
C GLN A 392 -15.98 27.27 1.41
N ARG A 393 -17.13 27.72 1.92
CA ARG A 393 -18.41 26.98 1.95
C ARG A 393 -19.15 27.16 0.62
N TYR A 394 -19.87 26.15 0.17
CA TYR A 394 -20.64 26.21 -1.09
C TYR A 394 -21.90 25.34 -1.06
N LEU A 395 -22.85 25.69 -1.92
CA LEU A 395 -24.07 24.94 -2.22
C LEU A 395 -23.90 24.19 -3.55
N SER A 396 -24.01 22.87 -3.49
CA SER A 396 -23.96 22.02 -4.70
C SER A 396 -25.23 22.15 -5.55
N GLU A 397 -25.19 21.75 -6.82
CA GLU A 397 -26.38 21.79 -7.69
C GLU A 397 -27.61 21.02 -7.14
N PRO A 398 -27.47 19.86 -6.47
CA PRO A 398 -28.59 19.24 -5.76
C PRO A 398 -29.20 20.12 -4.66
N MET A 399 -28.39 20.93 -3.97
CA MET A 399 -28.88 21.89 -2.98
C MET A 399 -29.57 23.07 -3.66
N MET A 400 -29.04 23.55 -4.77
CA MET A 400 -29.70 24.58 -5.58
C MET A 400 -31.07 24.12 -6.08
N ARG A 401 -31.20 22.86 -6.51
CA ARG A 401 -32.51 22.29 -6.85
C ARG A 401 -33.48 22.28 -5.67
N ARG A 402 -33.03 21.84 -4.48
CA ARG A 402 -33.86 21.88 -3.27
C ARG A 402 -34.28 23.29 -2.88
N LEU A 403 -33.40 24.28 -3.06
CA LEU A 403 -33.75 25.69 -2.84
C LEU A 403 -34.81 26.15 -3.85
N ARG A 404 -34.66 25.83 -5.15
CA ARG A 404 -35.69 26.11 -6.17
C ARG A 404 -37.04 25.49 -5.77
N ASP A 405 -37.06 24.22 -5.36
CA ASP A 405 -38.28 23.51 -4.95
C ASP A 405 -38.90 24.01 -3.63
N ALA A 406 -38.12 24.77 -2.84
CA ALA A 406 -38.56 25.40 -1.60
C ALA A 406 -39.04 26.85 -1.81
N THR A 407 -38.97 27.36 -3.04
CA THR A 407 -39.47 28.70 -3.39
C THR A 407 -41.00 28.68 -3.26
N GLY A 408 -41.53 29.38 -2.25
CA GLY A 408 -42.98 29.45 -1.96
C GLY A 408 -43.46 28.62 -0.76
N LYS A 409 -42.58 27.81 -0.15
CA LYS A 409 -42.90 27.14 1.13
C LYS A 409 -42.57 28.08 2.29
N PRO A 410 -43.33 28.13 3.40
CA PRO A 410 -42.88 28.84 4.59
C PRO A 410 -41.58 28.23 5.13
N ILE A 411 -40.70 29.05 5.71
CA ILE A 411 -39.55 28.57 6.48
C ILE A 411 -40.12 28.11 7.81
N SER A 412 -40.02 26.81 8.09
CA SER A 412 -40.49 26.23 9.34
C SER A 412 -39.27 25.91 10.18
N ILE A 413 -38.82 26.91 10.94
CA ILE A 413 -37.86 26.68 12.02
C ILE A 413 -38.69 26.06 13.14
N ALA A 414 -38.66 24.73 13.26
CA ALA A 414 -39.19 24.09 14.46
C ALA A 414 -38.30 24.55 15.61
N SER A 415 -38.72 25.55 16.38
CA SER A 415 -38.03 25.94 17.61
C SER A 415 -38.24 24.80 18.60
N LEU A 416 -37.32 23.85 18.60
CA LEU A 416 -37.10 23.05 19.79
C LEU A 416 -36.57 24.00 20.85
N ASP A 417 -37.18 23.96 22.03
CA ASP A 417 -36.81 24.75 23.19
C ASP A 417 -35.30 24.60 23.50
N GLU A 418 -34.66 25.59 24.14
CA GLU A 418 -33.20 25.61 24.43
C GLU A 418 -32.71 24.37 25.22
N ASP A 419 -33.63 23.61 25.81
CA ASP A 419 -33.39 22.38 26.55
C ASP A 419 -33.28 21.10 25.71
N HIS A 420 -33.34 21.19 24.37
CA HIS A 420 -33.15 20.04 23.48
C HIS A 420 -31.77 20.05 22.82
N LEU A 421 -30.95 19.06 23.18
CA LEU A 421 -29.56 18.95 22.73
C LEU A 421 -29.45 18.12 21.44
N ARG A 422 -28.58 18.56 20.53
CA ARG A 422 -28.12 17.72 19.41
C ARG A 422 -27.19 16.63 19.92
N LEU A 423 -26.98 15.57 19.13
CA LEU A 423 -26.17 14.42 19.53
C LEU A 423 -24.78 14.79 20.11
N GLY A 424 -24.07 15.74 19.50
CA GLY A 424 -22.76 16.17 19.98
C GLY A 424 -22.83 16.92 21.32
N GLU A 425 -23.85 17.76 21.49
CA GLU A 425 -24.10 18.52 22.72
C GLU A 425 -24.56 17.59 23.85
N ALA A 426 -25.42 16.62 23.55
CA ALA A 426 -25.85 15.59 24.51
C ALA A 426 -24.67 14.74 24.99
N ALA A 427 -23.74 14.40 24.09
CA ALA A 427 -22.54 13.65 24.43
C ALA A 427 -21.61 14.46 25.35
N LEU A 428 -21.40 15.74 25.03
CA LEU A 428 -20.63 16.68 25.85
C LEU A 428 -21.28 16.86 27.23
N GLU A 429 -22.59 17.12 27.27
CA GLU A 429 -23.37 17.31 28.49
C GLU A 429 -23.27 16.10 29.42
N ALA A 430 -23.37 14.88 28.88
CA ALA A 430 -23.24 13.65 29.67
C ALA A 430 -21.79 13.23 29.98
N GLY A 431 -20.78 13.88 29.38
CA GLY A 431 -19.37 13.52 29.49
C GLY A 431 -19.00 12.20 28.80
N VAL A 432 -19.79 11.74 27.82
CA VAL A 432 -19.62 10.44 27.14
C VAL A 432 -19.41 10.60 25.65
N THR A 433 -19.16 9.49 24.94
CA THR A 433 -19.06 9.52 23.48
C THR A 433 -20.44 9.59 22.83
N ALA A 434 -20.54 10.14 21.62
CA ALA A 434 -21.78 10.14 20.84
C ALA A 434 -22.33 8.71 20.61
N ALA A 435 -21.44 7.72 20.49
CA ALA A 435 -21.84 6.31 20.39
C ALA A 435 -22.58 5.83 21.65
N THR A 436 -22.16 6.29 22.83
CA THR A 436 -22.82 5.96 24.11
C THR A 436 -24.24 6.53 24.15
N ILE A 437 -24.44 7.78 23.73
CA ILE A 437 -25.78 8.40 23.63
C ILE A 437 -26.68 7.63 22.66
N ILE A 438 -26.16 7.26 21.48
CA ILE A 438 -26.89 6.45 20.50
C ILE A 438 -27.31 5.10 21.11
N ASN A 439 -26.40 4.45 21.85
CA ASN A 439 -26.69 3.16 22.48
C ASN A 439 -27.78 3.29 23.56
N TRP A 440 -27.73 4.32 24.42
CA TRP A 440 -28.80 4.56 25.40
C TRP A 440 -30.14 4.75 24.72
N ALA A 441 -30.18 5.56 23.66
CA ALA A 441 -31.43 5.81 22.97
C ALA A 441 -31.97 4.60 22.20
N ASN A 442 -31.09 3.80 21.60
CA ASN A 442 -31.50 2.55 20.93
C ASN A 442 -31.95 1.47 21.92
N ALA A 443 -31.40 1.47 23.14
CA ALA A 443 -31.83 0.59 24.22
C ALA A 443 -33.12 1.07 24.92
N GLY A 444 -33.70 2.19 24.50
CA GLY A 444 -34.88 2.78 25.14
C GLY A 444 -34.62 3.42 26.50
N GLU A 445 -33.34 3.59 26.87
CA GLU A 445 -32.91 4.16 28.16
C GLU A 445 -32.79 5.69 28.13
N LEU A 446 -32.89 6.29 26.93
CA LEU A 446 -32.82 7.74 26.73
C LEU A 446 -33.84 8.15 25.67
N GLU A 447 -34.73 9.07 26.05
CA GLU A 447 -35.72 9.64 25.14
C GLU A 447 -35.05 10.47 24.04
N ARG A 448 -35.62 10.42 22.84
CA ARG A 448 -35.19 11.23 21.70
C ARG A 448 -36.37 11.64 20.82
N VAL A 449 -36.30 12.86 20.31
CA VAL A 449 -37.31 13.43 19.40
C VAL A 449 -36.73 13.49 17.99
N GLN A 450 -37.44 12.95 17.01
CA GLN A 450 -37.03 13.03 15.61
C GLN A 450 -37.47 14.37 15.01
N THR A 451 -36.51 15.11 14.46
CA THR A 451 -36.77 16.33 13.68
C THR A 451 -36.26 16.18 12.24
N ARG A 452 -36.53 17.18 11.40
CA ARG A 452 -35.99 17.25 10.03
C ARG A 452 -34.46 17.33 9.98
N THR A 453 -33.80 17.87 11.01
CA THR A 453 -32.34 18.01 11.06
C THR A 453 -31.64 16.86 11.80
N GLY A 454 -32.41 15.94 12.41
CA GLY A 454 -31.90 14.76 13.11
C GLY A 454 -32.58 14.51 14.46
N TRP A 455 -31.99 13.61 15.25
CA TRP A 455 -32.44 13.28 16.60
C TRP A 455 -31.97 14.34 17.61
N HIS A 456 -32.89 14.78 18.46
CA HIS A 456 -32.60 15.67 19.59
C HIS A 456 -32.93 14.96 20.91
N TYR A 457 -32.24 15.36 21.96
CA TYR A 457 -32.26 14.71 23.27
C TYR A 457 -32.61 15.75 24.35
N PRO A 458 -33.65 15.54 25.15
CA PRO A 458 -33.95 16.43 26.28
C PRO A 458 -32.78 16.47 27.27
N ARG A 459 -32.28 17.66 27.61
CA ARG A 459 -31.15 17.87 28.53
C ARG A 459 -31.38 17.18 29.88
N SER A 460 -32.60 17.28 30.41
CA SER A 460 -33.01 16.62 31.66
C SER A 460 -32.87 15.10 31.60
N ALA A 461 -33.32 14.46 30.51
CA ALA A 461 -33.21 13.03 30.29
C ALA A 461 -31.75 12.57 30.14
N VAL A 462 -30.94 13.36 29.41
CA VAL A 462 -29.49 13.13 29.26
C VAL A 462 -28.78 13.16 30.61
N ARG A 463 -29.04 14.19 31.43
CA ARG A 463 -28.46 14.30 32.78
C ARG A 463 -28.91 13.16 33.69
N ALA A 464 -30.19 12.79 33.69
CA ALA A 464 -30.71 11.67 34.47
C ALA A 464 -30.02 10.34 34.12
N ARG A 465 -29.86 10.05 32.82
CA ARG A 465 -29.15 8.83 32.39
C ARG A 465 -27.66 8.87 32.71
N ALA A 466 -27.02 10.04 32.57
CA ALA A 466 -25.61 10.23 32.88
C ALA A 466 -25.32 9.94 34.37
N ARG A 467 -26.17 10.40 35.30
CA ARG A 467 -26.04 10.08 36.75
C ARG A 467 -25.92 8.57 36.98
N LEU A 468 -26.84 7.79 36.39
CA LEU A 468 -26.85 6.33 36.52
C LEU A 468 -25.63 5.66 35.89
N TYR A 469 -25.13 6.22 34.78
CA TYR A 469 -23.98 5.68 34.08
C TYR A 469 -22.69 5.87 34.89
N TRP A 470 -22.45 7.08 35.39
CA TRP A 470 -21.23 7.42 36.14
C TRP A 470 -21.14 6.72 37.50
N GLN A 471 -22.27 6.36 38.12
CA GLN A 471 -22.29 5.51 39.32
C GLN A 471 -21.76 4.08 39.08
N ARG A 472 -21.78 3.58 37.82
CA ARG A 472 -21.48 2.18 37.48
C ARG A 472 -20.20 2.00 36.67
N ILE A 473 -19.45 3.07 36.42
CA ILE A 473 -18.23 2.99 35.58
C ILE A 473 -17.11 2.24 36.32
N ARG A 474 -16.51 1.28 35.61
CA ARG A 474 -15.36 0.48 36.09
C ARG A 474 -13.99 1.02 35.65
N PHE A 475 -13.97 2.08 34.83
CA PHE A 475 -12.74 2.61 34.22
C PHE A 475 -12.24 3.85 34.96
N GLN A 476 -11.14 3.72 35.69
CA GLN A 476 -10.54 4.76 36.55
C GLN A 476 -10.04 6.02 35.81
N ARG A 477 -9.97 6.02 34.47
CA ARG A 477 -9.46 7.16 33.67
C ARG A 477 -10.56 8.08 33.10
N ALA A 478 -11.83 7.70 33.20
CA ALA A 478 -12.93 8.52 32.69
C ALA A 478 -13.31 9.57 33.74
N ARG A 479 -13.51 10.84 33.32
CA ARG A 479 -13.91 11.94 34.22
C ARG A 479 -15.37 12.30 33.99
N PRO A 480 -16.20 12.39 35.05
CA PRO A 480 -17.57 12.87 34.93
C PRO A 480 -17.61 14.35 34.49
N PRO A 481 -18.73 14.81 33.91
CA PRO A 481 -18.90 16.20 33.54
C PRO A 481 -18.99 17.10 34.77
N GLU A 482 -18.56 18.36 34.64
CA GLU A 482 -18.38 19.30 35.76
C GLU A 482 -19.64 19.52 36.60
N TRP A 483 -20.81 19.60 35.98
CA TRP A 483 -22.08 19.75 36.70
C TRP A 483 -22.38 18.55 37.60
N LEU A 484 -21.98 17.34 37.20
CA LEU A 484 -22.17 16.12 37.99
C LEU A 484 -21.15 16.03 39.12
N SER A 485 -19.93 16.51 38.90
CA SER A 485 -18.92 16.66 39.96
C SER A 485 -19.33 17.71 40.99
N ALA A 486 -19.94 18.81 40.56
CA ALA A 486 -20.44 19.86 41.46
C ALA A 486 -21.64 19.39 42.31
N GLU A 487 -22.51 18.53 41.76
CA GLU A 487 -23.62 17.90 42.51
C GLU A 487 -23.14 16.95 43.62
N ALA A 488 -21.94 16.36 43.49
CA ALA A 488 -21.40 15.40 44.45
C ALA A 488 -20.76 16.05 45.70
N GLY A 489 -20.61 17.39 45.72
CA GLY A 489 -19.90 18.11 46.78
C GLY A 489 -18.39 17.81 46.82
N PRO A 490 -17.59 18.62 47.52
CA PRO A 490 -16.16 18.35 47.71
C PRO A 490 -15.88 17.03 48.42
#